data_AF-M0GSW8-F1
#
_entry.id   AF-M0GSW8-F1
#
_cell.length_a   1.000
_cell.length_b   1.000
_cell.length_c   1.000
_cell.angle_alpha   90.00
_cell.angle_beta   90.00
_cell.angle_gamma   90.00
#
_symmetry.space_group_name_H-M   'P 1'
#
loop_
_entity.id
_entity.type
_entity.pdbx_description
1 polymer ?
#
loop_
_entity_poly.entity_id
_entity_poly.type
_entity_poly.pdbx_seq_one_letter_code
_entity_poly.pdbx_strand_id
1 'polypeptide(L)'
;MRDQAQWMNKASIPVLELLDESGIALPAQTIALNLDRLLSQGPSRTTVYRTLEPLEEHELIEHVTGDSKHYVITEKGKHFLAGELRASDL
;
A
#
# COMPACT_ATOMS: atom_id res chain seq x y z
N MET A 1 13.73 -2.61 -11.57
CA MET A 1 13.51 -2.26 -10.15
C MET A 1 12.56 -1.09 -10.14
N ARG A 2 11.39 -1.17 -9.49
CA ARG A 2 10.48 -0.02 -9.43
C ARG A 2 11.12 1.08 -8.59
N ASP A 3 10.78 2.32 -8.91
CA ASP A 3 11.23 3.50 -8.17
C ASP A 3 10.74 3.41 -6.72
N GLN A 4 11.60 3.76 -5.75
CA GLN A 4 11.30 3.64 -4.32
C GLN A 4 11.77 4.89 -3.59
N ALA A 5 10.87 5.53 -2.86
CA ALA A 5 11.20 6.67 -2.03
C ALA A 5 11.93 6.19 -0.77
N GLN A 6 12.74 7.06 -0.16
CA GLN A 6 13.56 6.67 1.00
C GLN A 6 12.75 6.19 2.21
N TRP A 7 11.52 6.67 2.36
CA TRP A 7 10.60 6.29 3.42
C TRP A 7 9.91 4.93 3.17
N MET A 8 9.90 4.44 1.93
CA MET A 8 9.25 3.19 1.58
C MET A 8 9.99 2.01 2.20
N ASN A 9 9.21 1.03 2.64
CA ASN A 9 9.73 -0.24 3.11
C ASN A 9 9.25 -1.38 2.21
N LYS A 10 9.69 -2.61 2.51
CA LYS A 10 9.38 -3.79 1.68
C LYS A 10 7.88 -4.11 1.54
N ALA A 11 6.99 -3.51 2.33
CA ALA A 11 5.55 -3.65 2.21
C ALA A 11 4.89 -2.56 1.35
N SER A 12 5.54 -1.43 1.09
CA SER A 12 4.91 -0.27 0.44
C SER A 12 4.36 -0.63 -0.95
N ILE A 13 5.19 -1.21 -1.82
CA ILE A 13 4.76 -1.63 -3.16
C ILE A 13 3.74 -2.78 -3.09
N PRO A 14 3.98 -3.89 -2.37
CA PRO A 14 2.99 -4.97 -2.28
C PRO A 14 1.63 -4.54 -1.76
N VAL A 15 1.57 -3.59 -0.82
CA VAL A 15 0.30 -3.04 -0.32
C VAL A 15 -0.44 -2.29 -1.42
N LEU A 16 0.26 -1.42 -2.17
CA LEU A 16 -0.35 -0.69 -3.28
C LEU A 16 -0.86 -1.63 -4.38
N GLU A 17 -0.06 -2.62 -4.78
CA GLU A 17 -0.45 -3.62 -5.79
C GLU A 17 -1.69 -4.40 -5.34
N LEU A 18 -1.72 -4.88 -4.09
CA LEU A 18 -2.87 -5.61 -3.57
C LEU A 18 -4.14 -4.76 -3.55
N LEU A 19 -4.04 -3.48 -3.16
CA LEU A 19 -5.19 -2.59 -3.13
C LEU A 19 -5.71 -2.30 -4.55
N ASP A 20 -4.82 -2.05 -5.50
CA ASP A 20 -5.16 -1.81 -6.91
C ASP A 20 -5.82 -3.03 -7.57
N GLU A 21 -5.21 -4.21 -7.41
CA GLU A 21 -5.74 -5.47 -7.95
C GLU A 21 -7.09 -5.85 -7.32
N SER A 22 -7.30 -5.53 -6.04
CA SER A 22 -8.55 -5.88 -5.35
C SER A 22 -9.74 -5.02 -5.77
N GLY A 23 -9.49 -3.75 -6.15
CA GLY A 23 -10.53 -2.78 -6.48
C GLY A 23 -11.51 -2.45 -5.33
N ILE A 24 -11.20 -2.83 -4.09
CA ILE A 24 -12.08 -2.66 -2.92
C ILE A 24 -11.32 -2.15 -1.69
N ALA A 25 -12.05 -1.61 -0.71
CA ALA A 25 -11.48 -1.16 0.55
C ALA A 25 -11.13 -2.35 1.47
N LEU A 26 -9.90 -2.41 1.96
CA LEU A 26 -9.42 -3.50 2.82
C LEU A 26 -8.93 -3.00 4.17
N PRO A 27 -9.27 -3.66 5.29
CA PRO A 27 -8.70 -3.33 6.58
C PRO A 27 -7.24 -3.84 6.66
N ALA A 28 -6.42 -3.18 7.48
CA ALA A 28 -4.99 -3.49 7.64
C ALA A 28 -4.70 -4.99 7.91
N GLN A 29 -5.57 -5.64 8.66
CA GLN A 29 -5.43 -7.07 8.96
C GLN A 29 -5.62 -7.94 7.72
N THR A 30 -6.61 -7.64 6.88
CA THR A 30 -6.86 -8.37 5.63
C THR A 30 -5.75 -8.14 4.61
N ILE A 31 -5.18 -6.93 4.56
CA ILE A 31 -4.00 -6.63 3.75
C ILE A 31 -2.83 -7.53 4.18
N ALA A 32 -2.48 -7.51 5.46
CA ALA A 32 -1.37 -8.32 5.99
C ALA A 32 -1.58 -9.83 5.76
N LEU A 33 -2.79 -10.34 6.00
CA LEU A 33 -3.14 -11.73 5.77
C LEU A 33 -2.96 -12.14 4.30
N ASN A 34 -3.43 -11.33 3.36
CA ASN A 34 -3.33 -11.68 1.94
C ASN A 34 -1.90 -11.58 1.42
N LEU A 35 -1.11 -10.61 1.87
CA LEU A 35 0.31 -10.53 1.49
C LEU A 35 1.13 -11.73 2.00
N ASP A 36 0.85 -12.21 3.21
CA ASP A 36 1.46 -13.43 3.76
C ASP A 36 1.03 -14.68 2.97
N ARG A 37 -0.24 -14.76 2.56
CA ARG A 37 -0.80 -15.89 1.78
C ARG A 37 -0.30 -15.93 0.34
N LEU A 38 -0.16 -14.78 -0.31
CA LEU A 38 0.13 -14.67 -1.75
C LEU A 38 1.63 -14.66 -2.04
N LEU A 39 2.46 -14.17 -1.13
CA LEU A 39 3.90 -14.01 -1.35
C LEU A 39 4.69 -15.04 -0.55
N SER A 40 5.50 -15.86 -1.22
CA SER A 40 6.33 -16.88 -0.56
C SER A 40 7.31 -16.31 0.48
N GLN A 41 7.67 -15.02 0.37
CA GLN A 41 8.48 -14.25 1.32
C GLN A 41 7.87 -12.85 1.53
N GLY A 42 6.61 -12.81 1.96
CA GLY A 42 5.87 -11.57 2.19
C GLY A 42 6.42 -10.68 3.33
N PRO A 43 6.01 -9.40 3.38
CA PRO A 43 6.28 -8.54 4.53
C PRO A 43 5.55 -9.06 5.79
N SER A 44 6.16 -8.87 6.96
CA SER A 44 5.48 -9.22 8.21
C SER A 44 4.30 -8.29 8.46
N ARG A 45 3.32 -8.74 9.25
CA ARG A 45 2.19 -7.91 9.71
C ARG A 45 2.65 -6.56 10.27
N THR A 46 3.70 -6.54 11.10
CA THR A 46 4.24 -5.29 11.65
C THR A 46 4.80 -4.37 10.56
N THR A 47 5.48 -4.91 9.55
CA THR A 47 5.98 -4.13 8.41
C THR A 47 4.84 -3.55 7.56
N VAL A 48 3.79 -4.34 7.31
CA VAL A 48 2.57 -3.87 6.62
C VAL A 48 1.94 -2.71 7.39
N TYR A 49 1.72 -2.87 8.69
CA TYR A 49 1.09 -1.83 9.51
C TYR A 49 1.89 -0.53 9.53
N ARG A 50 3.23 -0.61 9.62
CA ARG A 50 4.13 0.55 9.58
C ARG A 50 4.12 1.28 8.24
N THR A 51 3.72 0.63 7.14
CA THR A 51 3.71 1.30 5.83
C THR A 51 2.45 2.08 5.55
N LEU A 52 1.35 1.79 6.24
CA LEU A 52 0.04 2.37 5.92
C LEU A 52 0.02 3.87 6.17
N GLU A 53 0.56 4.32 7.30
CA GLU A 53 0.64 5.74 7.65
C GLU A 53 1.47 6.55 6.63
N PRO A 54 2.72 6.18 6.28
CA PRO A 54 3.46 6.88 5.22
C PRO A 54 2.76 6.85 3.86
N LEU A 55 2.17 5.71 3.45
CA LEU A 55 1.44 5.65 2.19
C LEU A 55 0.25 6.63 2.16
N GLU A 56 -0.41 6.82 3.31
CA GLU A 56 -1.52 7.74 3.49
C GLU A 56 -1.05 9.20 3.53
N GLU A 57 0.03 9.51 4.26
CA GLU A 57 0.66 10.84 4.33
C GLU A 57 1.11 11.33 2.95
N HIS A 58 1.61 10.43 2.11
CA HIS A 58 1.99 10.71 0.73
C HIS A 58 0.83 10.59 -0.27
N GLU A 59 -0.40 10.41 0.21
CA GLU A 59 -1.65 10.34 -0.57
C GLU A 59 -1.68 9.22 -1.62
N LEU A 60 -0.90 8.16 -1.44
CA LEU A 60 -0.92 6.98 -2.33
C LEU A 60 -2.07 6.04 -2.00
N ILE A 61 -2.50 6.05 -0.74
CA ILE A 61 -3.72 5.42 -0.28
C ILE A 61 -4.55 6.46 0.48
N GLU A 62 -5.84 6.20 0.61
CA GLU A 62 -6.71 6.92 1.54
C GLU A 62 -7.47 5.91 2.40
N HIS A 63 -7.98 6.35 3.54
CA HIS A 63 -8.86 5.54 4.35
C HIS A 63 -10.31 5.98 4.23
N VAL A 64 -11.21 4.99 4.08
CA VAL A 64 -12.64 5.19 4.25
C VAL A 64 -13.03 4.82 5.67
N THR A 65 -13.92 5.62 6.26
CA THR A 65 -14.39 5.43 7.63
C THR A 65 -15.70 4.64 7.67
N GLY A 66 -15.70 3.60 8.51
CA GLY A 66 -16.86 2.80 8.93
C GLY A 66 -16.63 2.35 10.38
N ASP A 67 -16.98 1.11 10.73
CA ASP A 67 -16.67 0.54 12.07
C ASP A 67 -15.16 0.36 12.31
N SER A 68 -14.34 0.41 11.24
CA SER A 68 -12.87 0.41 11.30
C SER A 68 -12.25 1.06 10.07
N LYS A 69 -10.97 1.45 10.17
CA LYS A 69 -10.21 2.01 9.04
C LYS A 69 -10.01 0.94 7.94
N HIS A 70 -10.53 1.23 6.76
CA HIS A 70 -10.26 0.47 5.54
C HIS A 70 -9.50 1.35 4.57
N TYR A 71 -8.55 0.78 3.84
CA TYR A 71 -7.68 1.50 2.92
C TYR A 71 -8.06 1.18 1.47
N VAL A 72 -8.00 2.19 0.62
CA VAL A 72 -8.12 2.08 -0.85
C VAL A 72 -6.93 2.79 -1.49
N ILE A 73 -6.52 2.34 -2.68
CA ILE A 73 -5.51 3.06 -3.46
C ILE A 73 -6.14 4.32 -4.09
N THR A 74 -5.41 5.43 -4.08
CA THR A 74 -5.83 6.67 -4.76
C THR A 74 -5.42 6.66 -6.24
N GLU A 75 -5.90 7.61 -7.03
CA GLU A 75 -5.39 7.81 -8.39
C GLU A 75 -3.89 8.14 -8.41
N LYS A 76 -3.39 8.91 -7.43
CA LYS A 76 -1.95 9.17 -7.26
C LYS A 76 -1.16 7.88 -7.03
N GLY A 77 -1.69 6.98 -6.20
CA GLY A 77 -1.13 5.64 -5.98
C GLY A 77 -1.05 4.81 -7.27
N LYS A 78 -2.10 4.85 -8.09
CA LYS A 78 -2.12 4.17 -9.40
C LYS A 78 -1.10 4.74 -10.37
N HIS A 79 -1.02 6.07 -10.49
CA HIS A 79 0.00 6.73 -11.31
C HIS A 79 1.43 6.38 -10.86
N PHE A 80 1.66 6.31 -9.55
CA PHE A 80 2.93 5.82 -9.01
C PHE A 80 3.22 4.37 -9.41
N LEU A 81 2.24 3.46 -9.29
CA LEU A 81 2.41 2.06 -9.72
C LEU A 81 2.67 1.92 -11.23
N ALA A 82 2.05 2.78 -12.05
CA ALA A 82 2.26 2.85 -13.50
C ALA A 82 3.64 3.44 -13.89
N GLY A 83 4.38 4.01 -12.94
CA GLY A 83 5.65 4.70 -13.19
C GLY A 83 5.48 6.09 -13.81
N GLU A 84 4.27 6.64 -13.77
CA GLU A 84 3.93 7.98 -14.26
C GLU A 84 4.27 9.07 -13.22
N LEU A 85 4.44 8.68 -11.95
CA LEU A 85 4.93 9.53 -10.86
C LEU A 85 6.26 8.98 -10.33
N ARG A 86 7.27 9.83 -10.18
CA ARG A 86 8.58 9.43 -9.65
C ARG A 86 8.55 9.40 -8.13
N ALA A 87 9.33 8.50 -7.54
CA ALA A 87 9.41 8.40 -6.09
C ALA A 87 10.10 9.60 -5.45
N SER A 88 10.89 10.36 -6.21
CA SER A 88 11.47 11.64 -5.78
C SER A 88 10.43 12.74 -5.57
N ASP A 89 9.24 12.58 -6.16
CA ASP A 89 8.17 13.56 -6.13
C ASP A 89 7.13 13.22 -5.04
N LEU A 90 7.41 12.19 -4.25
CA LEU A 90 6.61 11.72 -3.12
C LEU A 90 7.10 12.31 -1.81
#